data_AF-A0A0S2JZI3-F1
#
_entry.id   AF-A0A0S2JZI3-F1
#
_cell.length_a   1.000
_cell.length_b   1.000
_cell.length_c   1.000
_cell.angle_alpha   90.00
_cell.angle_beta   90.00
_cell.angle_gamma   90.00
#
_symmetry.space_group_name_H-M   'P 1'
#
loop_
_entity.id
_entity.type
_entity.pdbx_description
1 polymer ?
#
loop_
_entity_poly.entity_id
_entity_poly.type
_entity_poly.pdbx_seq_one_letter_code
_entity_poly.pdbx_strand_id
1 'polypeptide(L)'
;MRVLFISLLFFMIITLSFQSAEGASANFKASIIGWQPKAQSEIQQLGEFASCKVVNTIKYDNFNSACFLKKERSGWQLESFASRCEVECLKMSNPNKTAHPVRFNQINP
;
A
#
# COMPACT_ATOMS: atom_id res chain seq x y z
N MET A 1 -47.20 -36.71 48.29
CA MET A 1 -46.98 -35.46 47.54
C MET A 1 -45.63 -34.78 47.84
N ARG A 2 -45.20 -34.61 49.10
CA ARG A 2 -43.91 -33.95 49.42
C ARG A 2 -42.67 -34.62 48.82
N VAL A 3 -42.58 -35.95 48.86
CA VAL A 3 -41.42 -36.70 48.31
C VAL A 3 -41.32 -36.61 46.79
N LEU A 4 -42.47 -36.65 46.09
CA LEU A 4 -42.55 -36.44 44.64
C LEU A 4 -42.08 -35.03 44.27
N PHE A 5 -42.45 -34.02 45.05
CA PHE A 5 -42.06 -32.64 44.83
C PHE A 5 -40.55 -32.43 45.02
N ILE A 6 -39.97 -33.07 46.05
CA ILE A 6 -38.52 -33.04 46.32
C ILE A 6 -37.75 -33.75 45.19
N SER A 7 -38.24 -34.88 44.70
CA SER A 7 -37.63 -35.60 43.57
C SER A 7 -37.65 -34.78 42.28
N LEU A 8 -38.75 -34.07 42.01
CA LEU A 8 -38.89 -33.18 40.84
C LEU A 8 -37.93 -31.99 40.90
N LEU A 9 -37.78 -31.38 42.08
CA LEU A 9 -36.83 -30.29 42.30
C LEU A 9 -35.38 -30.75 42.11
N PHE A 10 -35.04 -31.95 42.58
CA PHE A 10 -33.70 -32.51 42.39
C PHE A 10 -33.40 -32.76 40.90
N PHE A 11 -34.40 -33.22 40.14
CA PHE A 11 -34.25 -33.45 38.70
C PHE A 11 -34.02 -32.15 37.92
N MET A 12 -34.70 -31.06 38.29
CA MET A 12 -34.52 -29.73 37.68
C MET A 12 -33.13 -29.14 37.94
N ILE A 13 -32.57 -29.34 39.14
CA ILE A 13 -31.22 -28.82 39.47
C ILE A 13 -30.15 -29.55 38.66
N ILE A 14 -30.32 -30.87 38.45
CA ILE A 14 -29.41 -31.68 37.65
C ILE A 14 -29.43 -31.20 36.19
N THR A 15 -30.60 -30.99 35.58
CA THR A 15 -30.69 -30.58 34.17
C THR A 15 -30.14 -29.17 33.90
N LEU A 16 -30.27 -28.24 34.86
CA LEU A 16 -29.67 -26.90 34.77
C LEU A 16 -28.14 -26.92 34.80
N SER A 17 -27.55 -27.89 35.52
CA SER A 17 -26.09 -28.01 35.65
C SER A 17 -25.41 -28.52 34.37
N PHE A 18 -26.18 -29.09 33.43
CA PHE A 18 -25.69 -29.59 32.13
C PHE A 18 -25.93 -28.60 30.97
N GLN A 19 -26.52 -27.44 31.20
CA GLN A 19 -26.51 -26.36 30.22
C GLN A 19 -25.14 -25.68 30.25
N SER A 20 -24.14 -26.31 29.63
CA SER A 20 -22.95 -25.57 29.20
C SER A 20 -23.44 -24.42 28.35
N ALA A 21 -23.17 -23.18 28.79
CA ALA A 21 -23.37 -22.03 27.94
C ALA A 21 -22.48 -22.26 26.71
N GLU A 22 -23.10 -22.67 25.59
CA GLU A 22 -22.47 -22.58 24.28
C GLU A 22 -22.15 -21.11 24.10
N GLY A 23 -20.93 -20.74 24.49
CA GLY A 23 -20.43 -19.39 24.40
C GLY A 23 -20.59 -19.00 22.94
N ALA A 24 -21.42 -18.00 22.68
CA ALA A 24 -21.54 -17.42 21.36
C ALA A 24 -20.15 -16.90 20.99
N SER A 25 -19.37 -17.71 20.26
CA SER A 25 -18.12 -17.27 19.69
C SER A 25 -18.50 -16.35 18.54
N ALA A 26 -18.73 -15.08 18.86
CA ALA A 26 -18.82 -14.04 17.87
C ALA A 26 -17.45 -13.99 17.18
N ASN A 27 -17.34 -14.68 16.05
CA ASN A 27 -16.16 -14.64 15.20
C ASN A 27 -16.07 -13.24 14.62
N PHE A 28 -15.43 -12.34 15.35
CA PHE A 28 -15.10 -11.02 14.85
C PHE A 28 -13.95 -11.17 13.86
N LYS A 29 -14.30 -11.37 12.59
CA LYS A 29 -13.36 -11.26 11.48
C LYS A 29 -13.22 -9.78 11.15
N ALA A 30 -12.50 -9.03 11.97
CA ALA A 30 -11.90 -7.79 11.49
C ALA A 30 -10.85 -8.16 10.45
N SER A 31 -11.27 -8.20 9.20
CA SER A 31 -10.35 -7.85 8.13
C SER A 31 -10.04 -6.37 8.37
N ILE A 32 -8.96 -6.08 9.10
CA ILE A 32 -8.22 -4.87 8.79
C ILE A 32 -7.89 -5.08 7.33
N ILE A 33 -8.53 -4.32 6.44
CA ILE A 33 -7.99 -4.06 5.12
C ILE A 33 -6.71 -3.30 5.44
N GLY A 34 -5.68 -4.06 5.87
CA GLY A 34 -4.33 -3.59 6.00
C GLY A 34 -4.08 -3.10 4.61
N TRP A 35 -4.05 -1.78 4.48
CA TRP A 35 -3.84 -1.10 3.23
C TRP A 35 -2.61 -1.77 2.63
N GLN A 36 -2.81 -2.69 1.69
CA GLN A 36 -1.73 -3.28 0.94
C GLN A 36 -1.48 -2.22 -0.10
N PRO A 37 -0.40 -1.41 0.00
CA PRO A 37 -0.01 -0.67 -1.16
C PRO A 37 0.33 -1.77 -2.16
N LYS A 38 -0.48 -1.90 -3.21
CA LYS A 38 0.11 -2.09 -4.54
C LYS A 38 0.95 -0.83 -4.83
N ALA A 39 1.96 -0.54 -4.03
CA ALA A 39 3.04 0.35 -4.41
C ALA A 39 3.87 -0.47 -5.37
N GLN A 40 3.31 -0.70 -6.55
CA GLN A 40 4.05 -1.26 -7.66
C GLN A 40 5.12 -0.21 -7.96
N SER A 41 6.37 -0.59 -7.79
CA SER A 41 7.48 0.20 -8.30
C SER A 41 7.28 0.32 -9.81
N GLU A 42 7.05 1.54 -10.28
CA GLU A 42 6.96 1.81 -11.71
C GLU A 42 8.35 2.19 -12.21
N ILE A 43 8.82 1.46 -13.23
CA ILE A 43 10.11 1.70 -13.87
C ILE A 43 9.84 2.30 -15.25
N GLN A 44 10.38 3.48 -15.49
CA GLN A 44 10.27 4.20 -16.76
C GLN A 44 11.66 4.44 -17.35
N GLN A 45 11.87 3.95 -18.57
CA GLN A 45 13.05 4.29 -19.37
C GLN A 45 12.86 5.69 -19.97
N LEU A 46 13.75 6.62 -19.62
CA LEU A 46 13.72 7.99 -20.14
C LEU A 46 14.51 8.10 -21.44
N GLY A 47 15.62 7.36 -21.56
CA GLY A 47 16.48 7.33 -22.73
C GLY A 47 17.76 8.16 -22.59
N GLU A 48 18.42 8.45 -23.71
CA GLU A 48 19.73 9.11 -23.71
C GLU A 48 19.63 10.64 -23.53
N PHE A 49 20.01 11.08 -22.34
CA PHE A 49 20.14 12.50 -21.98
C PHE A 49 21.49 12.77 -21.31
N ALA A 50 21.94 14.02 -21.39
CA ALA A 50 23.17 14.47 -20.74
C ALA A 50 23.00 14.48 -19.21
N SER A 51 21.87 14.98 -18.73
CA SER A 51 21.52 15.00 -17.32
C SER A 51 20.01 14.92 -17.13
N CYS A 52 19.56 14.30 -16.06
CA CYS A 52 18.17 14.31 -15.62
C CYS A 52 18.09 14.66 -14.13
N LYS A 53 17.02 15.35 -13.73
CA LYS A 53 16.73 15.67 -12.33
C LYS A 53 15.24 15.50 -12.05
N VAL A 54 14.91 15.06 -10.84
CA VAL A 54 13.53 15.09 -10.35
C VAL A 54 13.19 16.54 -10.04
N VAL A 55 12.09 17.05 -10.59
CA VAL A 55 11.66 18.45 -10.40
C VAL A 55 10.39 18.56 -9.55
N ASN A 56 9.57 17.52 -9.51
CA ASN A 56 8.38 17.48 -8.68
C ASN A 56 8.04 16.03 -8.28
N THR A 57 7.34 15.86 -7.17
CA THR A 57 6.93 14.53 -6.66
C THR A 57 5.58 14.62 -5.96
N ILE A 58 4.66 13.70 -6.29
CA ILE A 58 3.50 13.40 -5.47
C ILE A 58 3.77 12.11 -4.70
N LYS A 59 3.69 12.19 -3.38
CA LYS A 59 3.78 11.04 -2.48
C LYS A 59 2.39 10.46 -2.28
N TYR A 60 2.21 9.16 -2.47
CA TYR A 60 0.99 8.45 -2.11
C TYR A 60 1.10 7.83 -0.70
N ASP A 61 2.33 7.57 -0.24
CA ASP A 61 2.64 7.13 1.12
C ASP A 61 3.69 8.06 1.76
N ASN A 62 3.41 8.62 2.93
CA ASN A 62 4.32 9.61 3.55
C ASN A 62 5.68 9.06 3.97
N PHE A 63 5.77 7.77 4.26
CA PHE A 63 6.96 7.13 4.83
C PHE A 63 7.72 6.29 3.80
N ASN A 64 7.00 5.73 2.84
CA ASN A 64 7.50 4.77 1.88
C ASN A 64 7.57 5.33 0.45
N SER A 65 7.27 6.61 0.20
CA SER A 65 7.40 7.19 -1.14
C SER A 65 8.86 7.49 -1.51
N ALA A 66 9.29 7.07 -2.70
CA ALA A 66 10.61 7.39 -3.24
C ALA A 66 10.65 7.50 -4.77
N CYS A 67 11.52 8.38 -5.26
CA CYS A 67 11.84 8.57 -6.67
C CYS A 67 13.35 8.39 -6.85
N PHE A 68 13.76 7.42 -7.67
CA PHE A 68 15.17 7.15 -7.95
C PHE A 68 15.46 7.42 -9.43
N LEU A 69 16.48 8.24 -9.69
CA LEU A 69 17.04 8.42 -11.02
C LEU A 69 18.37 7.68 -11.11
N LYS A 70 18.49 6.83 -12.12
CA LYS A 70 19.68 6.04 -12.38
C LYS A 70 20.17 6.30 -13.79
N LYS A 71 21.49 6.48 -13.93
CA LYS A 71 22.16 6.48 -15.23
C LYS A 71 22.63 5.06 -15.54
N GLU A 72 22.05 4.45 -16.56
CA GLU A 72 22.47 3.16 -17.10
C GLU A 72 23.24 3.34 -18.42
N ARG A 73 23.80 2.24 -18.94
CA ARG A 73 24.51 2.25 -20.23
C ARG A 73 23.61 2.68 -21.39
N SER A 74 22.34 2.30 -21.36
CA SER A 74 21.34 2.58 -22.39
C SER A 74 20.63 3.94 -22.25
N GLY A 75 20.90 4.69 -21.17
CA GLY A 75 20.20 5.94 -20.91
C GLY A 75 19.89 6.19 -19.44
N TRP A 76 18.98 7.12 -19.19
CA TRP A 76 18.43 7.39 -17.87
C TRP A 76 17.19 6.55 -17.62
N GLN A 77 17.05 6.09 -16.39
CA GLN A 77 15.92 5.33 -15.88
C GLN A 77 15.38 6.02 -14.63
N LEU A 78 14.06 6.12 -14.55
CA LEU A 78 13.32 6.57 -13.38
C LEU A 78 12.63 5.37 -12.74
N GLU A 79 12.80 5.22 -11.43
CA GLU A 79 12.04 4.27 -10.63
C GLU A 79 11.24 5.05 -9.60
N SER A 80 9.92 4.87 -9.59
CA SER A 80 9.04 5.51 -8.62
C SER A 80 8.34 4.45 -7.78
N PHE A 81 8.42 4.62 -6.46
CA PHE A 81 7.79 3.74 -5.49
C PHE A 81 6.83 4.54 -4.63
N ALA A 82 5.57 4.07 -4.54
CA ALA A 82 4.46 4.73 -3.86
C ALA A 82 4.35 6.24 -4.17
N SER A 83 4.81 6.68 -5.34
CA SER A 83 4.90 8.09 -5.71
C SER A 83 4.78 8.26 -7.23
N ARG A 84 4.43 9.47 -7.65
CA ARG A 84 4.54 9.92 -9.04
C ARG A 84 5.58 11.03 -9.10
N CYS A 85 6.57 10.87 -9.97
CA CYS A 85 7.72 11.77 -10.05
C CYS A 85 7.75 12.46 -11.40
N GLU A 86 7.84 13.79 -11.41
CA GLU A 86 8.11 14.58 -12.61
C GLU A 86 9.63 14.73 -12.77
N VAL A 87 10.14 14.41 -13.94
CA VAL A 87 11.57 14.46 -14.25
C VAL A 87 11.81 15.38 -15.42
N GLU A 88 12.82 16.23 -15.29
CA GLU A 88 13.32 17.09 -16.36
C GLU A 88 14.69 16.60 -16.82
N CYS A 89 14.82 16.31 -18.10
CA CYS A 89 16.05 15.83 -18.73
C CYS A 89 16.55 16.82 -19.78
N LEU A 90 17.86 17.03 -19.83
CA LEU A 90 18.51 17.90 -20.82
C LEU A 90 19.06 17.07 -21.98
N LYS A 91 18.57 17.36 -23.18
CA LYS A 91 19.14 16.80 -24.41
C LYS A 91 20.28 17.70 -24.89
N MET A 92 21.48 17.14 -25.03
CA MET A 92 22.61 17.87 -25.59
C MET A 92 22.49 17.84 -27.12
N SER A 93 21.89 18.87 -27.70
CA SER A 93 21.93 19.07 -29.15
C SER A 93 23.11 19.99 -29.48
N ASN A 94 24.27 19.41 -29.82
CA ASN A 94 25.54 20.09 -30.12
C ASN A 94 26.20 20.84 -28.94
N PRO A 95 27.56 20.78 -28.82
CA PRO A 95 28.30 21.45 -27.75
C PRO A 95 28.21 22.99 -27.77
N ASN A 96 27.68 23.57 -28.86
CA ASN A 96 27.49 25.00 -29.04
C ASN A 96 26.01 25.44 -29.05
N LYS A 97 25.05 24.58 -28.70
CA LYS A 97 23.61 24.92 -28.79
C LYS A 97 22.81 24.51 -27.56
N THR A 98 21.88 25.40 -27.27
CA THR A 98 20.81 25.43 -26.27
C THR A 98 20.39 24.05 -25.78
N ALA A 99 20.50 23.81 -24.46
CA ALA A 99 19.93 22.63 -23.85
C ALA A 99 18.40 22.74 -23.84
N HIS A 100 17.72 21.83 -24.53
CA HIS A 100 16.26 21.78 -24.50
C HIS A 100 15.81 20.81 -23.39
N PRO A 101 15.09 21.30 -22.35
CA PRO A 101 14.55 20.43 -21.32
C PRO A 101 13.36 19.64 -21.85
N VAL A 102 13.36 18.34 -21.58
CA VAL A 102 12.25 17.42 -21.84
C VAL A 102 11.70 16.99 -20.50
N ARG A 103 10.38 17.11 -20.31
CA ARG A 103 9.71 16.73 -19.06
C ARG A 103 8.91 15.44 -19.23
N PHE A 104 9.03 14.58 -18.23
CA PHE A 104 8.33 13.31 -18.13
C PHE A 104 7.35 13.33 -16.95
N ASN A 105 6.21 12.64 -17.11
CA ASN A 105 5.17 12.47 -16.09
C ASN A 105 4.64 13.78 -15.51
N GLN A 106 4.25 14.71 -16.39
CA GLN A 106 3.63 15.97 -15.98
C GLN A 106 2.42 15.69 -15.07
N ILE A 107 2.49 16.24 -13.86
CA ILE A 107 1.37 16.35 -12.94
C ILE A 107 0.62 17.59 -13.40
N ASN A 108 -0.63 17.42 -13.82
CA ASN A 108 -1.45 18.54 -14.31
C ASN A 108 -1.42 19.70 -13.27
N PRO A 109 -1.07 20.93 -13.67
CA PRO A 109 -0.98 22.07 -12.74
C PRO A 109 -2.35 22.50 -12.21
#